data_AF-A0ABC9P6F0-F1
#
_entry.id   AF-A0ABC9P6F0-F1
#
_cell.length_a   1.000
_cell.length_b   1.000
_cell.length_c   1.000
_cell.angle_alpha   90.00
_cell.angle_beta   90.00
_cell.angle_gamma   90.00
#
_symmetry.space_group_name_H-M   'P 1'
#
loop_
_entity.id
_entity.type
_entity.pdbx_description
1 polymer ?
#
loop_
_entity_poly.entity_id
_entity_poly.type
_entity_poly.pdbx_seq_one_letter_code
_entity_poly.pdbx_strand_id
1 'polypeptide(L)'
;MNMVENFFKEGKLLVIPKKNAKKVQVFQRVANQFEFGKEYTEKEVNQRLREIYEDYALLRRYLVDYQYLERDKFGKIYQKCEQHTKII
;
A
#
# COMPACT_ATOMS: atom_id res chain seq x y z
N MET A 1 8.07 -18.75 -8.41
CA MET A 1 8.79 -18.16 -7.26
C MET A 1 8.44 -16.68 -7.19
N ASN A 2 7.80 -16.22 -6.12
CA ASN A 2 7.28 -14.85 -6.03
C ASN A 2 8.44 -13.89 -5.72
N MET A 3 8.84 -13.06 -6.69
CA MET A 3 10.00 -12.15 -6.55
C MET A 3 9.71 -10.90 -5.69
N VAL A 4 8.55 -10.82 -5.04
CA VAL A 4 8.14 -9.62 -4.29
C VAL A 4 9.10 -9.33 -3.12
N GLU A 5 9.56 -10.37 -2.42
CA GLU A 5 10.47 -10.23 -1.28
C GLU A 5 11.84 -9.66 -1.69
N ASN A 6 12.24 -9.76 -2.96
CA ASN A 6 13.49 -9.15 -3.45
C ASN A 6 13.46 -7.61 -3.41
N PHE A 7 12.26 -7.01 -3.30
CA PHE A 7 12.12 -5.57 -3.12
C PHE A 7 12.17 -5.14 -1.65
N PHE A 8 12.17 -6.10 -0.72
CA PHE A 8 12.17 -5.83 0.72
C PHE A 8 13.47 -6.30 1.37
N LYS A 9 13.88 -5.59 2.42
CA LYS A 9 14.93 -6.01 3.34
C LYS A 9 14.48 -5.67 4.76
N GLU A 10 14.41 -6.67 5.63
CA GLU A 10 14.01 -6.48 7.04
C GLU A 10 12.66 -5.74 7.17
N GLY A 11 11.70 -6.05 6.28
CA GLY A 11 10.38 -5.41 6.26
C GLY A 11 10.32 -4.04 5.59
N LYS A 12 11.46 -3.44 5.24
CA LYS A 12 11.53 -2.16 4.52
C LYS A 12 11.55 -2.37 3.01
N LEU A 13 10.71 -1.62 2.31
CA LEU A 13 10.71 -1.54 0.86
C LEU A 13 11.95 -0.76 0.41
N LEU A 14 12.83 -1.41 -0.36
CA LEU A 14 14.04 -0.78 -0.87
C LEU A 14 13.74 0.17 -2.04
N VAL A 15 12.86 -0.25 -2.94
CA VAL A 15 12.55 0.49 -4.15
C VAL A 15 11.15 0.14 -4.66
N ILE A 16 10.40 1.15 -5.11
CA ILE A 16 9.16 0.92 -5.85
C ILE A 16 9.54 0.47 -7.28
N PRO A 17 9.16 -0.75 -7.70
CA PRO A 17 9.54 -1.26 -9.02
C PRO A 17 8.93 -0.43 -10.15
N LYS A 18 9.62 -0.35 -11.29
CA LYS A 18 9.13 0.38 -12.47
C LYS A 18 7.98 -0.34 -13.18
N LYS A 19 8.00 -1.68 -13.23
CA LYS A 19 7.01 -2.49 -13.95
C LYS A 19 5.70 -2.60 -13.15
N ASN A 20 4.57 -2.29 -13.78
CA ASN A 20 3.24 -2.31 -13.12
C ASN A 20 2.91 -3.68 -12.49
N ALA A 21 3.20 -4.79 -13.18
CA ALA A 21 2.97 -6.13 -12.62
C ALA A 21 3.73 -6.37 -11.31
N LYS A 22 4.92 -5.77 -11.14
CA LYS A 22 5.69 -5.85 -9.89
C LYS A 22 5.17 -4.86 -8.85
N LYS A 23 4.71 -3.67 -9.26
CA LYS A 23 4.04 -2.71 -8.36
C LYS A 23 2.82 -3.33 -7.69
N VAL A 24 1.98 -4.02 -8.46
CA VAL A 24 0.80 -4.74 -7.93
C VAL A 24 1.21 -5.70 -6.80
N GLN A 25 2.22 -6.55 -7.03
CA GLN A 25 2.69 -7.49 -6.01
C GLN A 25 3.23 -6.79 -4.76
N VAL A 26 4.04 -5.73 -4.94
CA VAL A 26 4.61 -4.95 -3.84
C VAL A 26 3.50 -4.25 -3.04
N PHE A 27 2.57 -3.58 -3.71
CA PHE A 27 1.49 -2.82 -3.07
C PHE A 27 0.51 -3.74 -2.36
N GLN A 28 0.21 -4.93 -2.90
CA GLN A 28 -0.55 -5.96 -2.20
C GLN A 28 0.13 -6.39 -0.90
N ARG A 29 1.45 -6.61 -0.93
CA ARG A 29 2.22 -6.96 0.27
C ARG A 29 2.21 -5.85 1.33
N VAL A 30 2.28 -4.59 0.91
CA VAL A 30 2.17 -3.42 1.81
C VAL A 30 0.75 -3.28 2.36
N ALA A 31 -0.28 -3.49 1.55
CA ALA A 31 -1.68 -3.39 1.96
C ALA A 31 -2.07 -4.40 3.06
N ASN A 32 -1.28 -5.46 3.25
CA ASN A 32 -1.45 -6.40 4.37
C ASN A 32 -1.17 -5.79 5.76
N GLN A 33 -0.66 -4.56 5.82
CA GLN A 33 -0.55 -3.80 7.07
C GLN A 33 -1.88 -3.18 7.53
N PHE A 34 -2.93 -3.29 6.71
CA PHE A 34 -4.26 -2.78 6.97
C PHE A 34 -5.27 -3.94 7.00
N GLU A 35 -6.29 -3.76 7.84
CA GLU A 35 -7.39 -4.69 8.06
C GLU A 35 -8.62 -4.23 7.26
N PHE A 36 -9.42 -5.18 6.81
CA PHE A 36 -10.70 -4.87 6.17
C PHE A 36 -11.73 -4.41 7.20
N GLY A 37 -12.63 -3.51 6.79
CA GLY A 37 -13.68 -2.97 7.66
C GLY A 37 -13.19 -2.04 8.78
N LYS A 38 -11.90 -1.67 8.76
CA LYS A 38 -11.29 -0.75 9.74
C LYS A 38 -10.96 0.58 9.12
N GLU A 39 -11.36 1.64 9.81
CA GLU A 39 -10.98 3.01 9.49
C GLU A 39 -9.64 3.36 10.12
N TYR A 40 -8.82 4.05 9.34
CA TYR A 40 -7.54 4.59 9.77
C TYR A 40 -7.51 6.07 9.48
N THR A 41 -7.06 6.86 10.45
CA THR A 41 -6.73 8.26 10.21
C THR A 41 -5.51 8.39 9.29
N GLU A 42 -5.37 9.52 8.61
CA GLU A 42 -4.16 9.83 7.83
C GLU A 42 -2.87 9.62 8.65
N LYS A 43 -2.87 10.02 9.92
CA LYS A 43 -1.73 9.89 10.84
C LYS A 43 -1.36 8.42 11.08
N GLU A 44 -2.36 7.57 11.29
CA GLU A 44 -2.20 6.14 11.51
C GLU A 44 -1.69 5.40 10.26
N VAL A 45 -2.19 5.79 9.08
CA VAL A 45 -1.66 5.30 7.81
C VAL A 45 -0.18 5.70 7.67
N ASN A 46 0.14 6.96 7.93
CA ASN A 46 1.51 7.47 7.85
C ASN A 46 2.45 6.79 8.82
N GLN A 47 2.02 6.49 10.04
CA GLN A 47 2.84 5.79 11.01
C GLN A 47 3.18 4.37 10.53
N ARG A 48 2.20 3.62 9.99
CA ARG A 48 2.45 2.28 9.44
C ARG A 48 3.37 2.31 8.23
N LEU A 49 3.13 3.24 7.29
CA LEU A 49 3.89 3.29 6.05
C LEU A 49 5.33 3.82 6.24
N ARG A 50 5.57 4.67 7.24
CA ARG A 50 6.92 5.18 7.57
C ARG A 50 7.90 4.08 7.94
N GLU A 51 7.42 3.02 8.60
CA GLU A 51 8.26 1.87 8.94
C GLU A 51 8.65 1.04 7.70
N ILE A 52 7.96 1.24 6.58
CA ILE A 52 8.11 0.44 5.36
C ILE A 52 8.90 1.20 4.30
N TYR A 53 8.63 2.49 4.10
CA TYR A 53 9.24 3.26 3.02
C TYR A 53 9.44 4.72 3.44
N GLU A 54 10.62 5.26 3.13
CA GLU A 54 11.02 6.62 3.51
C GLU A 54 10.06 7.67 2.91
N ASP A 55 9.71 7.53 1.64
CA ASP A 55 8.66 8.34 1.00
C ASP A 55 7.28 7.68 1.16
N TYR A 56 6.86 7.57 2.42
CA TYR A 56 5.56 6.99 2.80
C TYR A 56 4.38 7.74 2.19
N ALA A 57 4.52 9.03 1.88
CA ALA A 57 3.49 9.83 1.23
C ALA A 57 3.26 9.38 -0.21
N LEU A 58 4.34 9.13 -0.97
CA LEU A 58 4.28 8.54 -2.30
C LEU A 58 3.69 7.12 -2.25
N LEU A 59 4.14 6.30 -1.30
CA LEU A 59 3.61 4.94 -1.13
C LEU A 59 2.10 4.96 -0.82
N ARG A 60 1.66 5.85 0.07
CA ARG A 60 0.22 6.04 0.37
C ARG A 60 -0.57 6.44 -0.86
N ARG A 61 -0.05 7.37 -1.67
CA ARG A 61 -0.69 7.77 -2.93
C ARG A 61 -0.83 6.58 -3.87
N TYR A 62 0.23 5.78 -4.03
CA TYR A 62 0.15 4.58 -4.86
C TYR A 62 -0.85 3.55 -4.36
N LEU A 63 -0.96 3.33 -3.05
CA LEU A 63 -1.96 2.44 -2.49
C LEU A 63 -3.39 2.91 -2.81
N VAL A 64 -3.63 4.22 -2.86
CA VAL A 64 -4.91 4.77 -3.31
C VAL A 64 -5.10 4.66 -4.82
N ASP A 65 -4.10 5.08 -5.60
CA ASP A 65 -4.16 5.05 -7.07
C ASP A 65 -4.35 3.62 -7.62
N TYR A 66 -3.82 2.61 -6.92
CA TYR A 66 -3.95 1.18 -7.25
C TYR A 66 -5.11 0.48 -6.52
N GLN A 67 -5.99 1.24 -5.84
CA GLN A 67 -7.19 0.73 -5.17
C GLN A 67 -6.92 -0.36 -4.12
N TYR A 68 -5.80 -0.25 -3.40
CA TYR A 68 -5.53 -1.04 -2.19
C TYR A 68 -6.08 -0.35 -0.94
N LEU A 69 -6.07 0.98 -0.95
CA LEU A 69 -6.72 1.83 0.04
C LEU A 69 -7.69 2.76 -0.68
N GLU A 70 -8.80 3.08 -0.02
CA GLU A 70 -9.63 4.22 -0.38
C GLU A 70 -9.53 5.28 0.72
N ARG A 71 -9.93 6.50 0.38
CA ARG A 71 -9.98 7.61 1.34
C ARG A 71 -11.22 8.43 1.13
N ASP A 72 -11.70 9.04 2.21
CA ASP A 72 -12.79 10.00 2.14
C ASP A 72 -12.39 11.25 1.32
N LYS A 73 -13.39 12.06 0.97
CA LYS A 73 -13.21 13.28 0.16
C LYS A 73 -12.21 14.27 0.79
N PHE A 74 -12.06 14.23 2.10
CA PHE A 74 -11.19 15.14 2.85
C PHE A 74 -9.79 14.55 3.12
N GLY A 75 -9.54 13.28 2.77
CA GLY A 75 -8.27 12.59 3.02
C GLY A 75 -7.98 12.35 4.50
N LYS A 76 -9.00 12.39 5.36
CA LYS A 76 -8.88 12.20 6.81
C LYS A 76 -8.99 10.73 7.19
N ILE A 77 -9.84 9.99 6.48
CA ILE A 77 -10.15 8.59 6.77
C ILE A 77 -9.73 7.73 5.58
N TYR A 78 -9.08 6.63 5.88
CA TYR A 78 -8.64 5.61 4.95
C TYR A 78 -9.21 4.25 5.34
N GLN A 79 -9.52 3.42 4.35
CA GLN A 79 -9.95 2.05 4.55
C GLN A 79 -9.29 1.14 3.52
N LYS A 80 -9.10 -0.15 3.86
CA LYS A 80 -8.58 -1.15 2.90
C LYS A 80 -9.70 -1.58 1.96
N CYS A 81 -9.47 -1.48 0.66
CA CYS A 81 -10.43 -1.91 -0.35
C CYS A 81 -10.43 -3.43 -0.48
N GLU A 82 -11.61 -4.06 -0.45
CA GLU A 82 -11.76 -5.44 -0.90
C GLU A 82 -11.35 -5.54 -2.36
N GLN A 83 -10.33 -6.35 -2.65
CA GLN A 83 -9.91 -6.58 -4.02
C GLN A 83 -10.98 -7.39 -4.74
N HIS A 84 -11.95 -6.70 -5.35
CA HIS A 84 -12.70 -7.27 -6.44
C HIS A 84 -11.69 -7.49 -7.55
N THR A 85 -11.37 -8.75 -7.86
CA THR A 85 -10.50 -9.11 -8.97
C THR A 85 -11.14 -8.61 -10.26
N LYS A 86 -10.91 -7.36 -10.63
CA LYS A 86 -11.02 -6.93 -12.02
C LYS A 86 -9.73 -7.37 -12.67
N ILE A 87 -9.80 -8.55 -13.28
CA ILE A 87 -8.89 -8.96 -14.34
C ILE A 87 -8.90 -7.80 -15.34
N ILE A 88 -7.80 -7.05 -15.37
CA ILE A 88 -7.41 -6.23 -16.52
C ILE A 88 -6.31 -6.98 -17.26
#